data_AF-A0A955STW0-F1
#
_entry.id   AF-A0A955STW0-F1
#
_cell.length_a   1.000
_cell.length_b   1.000
_cell.length_c   1.000
_cell.angle_alpha   90.00
_cell.angle_beta   90.00
_cell.angle_gamma   90.00
#
_symmetry.space_group_name_H-M   'P 1'
#
loop_
_entity.id
_entity.type
_entity.pdbx_description
1 polymer ?
#
loop_
_entity_poly.entity_id
_entity_poly.type
_entity_poly.pdbx_seq_one_letter_code
_entity_poly.pdbx_strand_id
1 'polypeptide(L)'
;MKGPFLAALVLFTITAAIVVYKVYALDYHMAMIDEEPGHYVRLVMTMISKSPDSPINVHVTLPLEDERQTIRKEIYREEGFVHDIEWEDGNRIANFRGENLKGEQSITYSFRAQTSSMKFNLPEATIIPATSPSNLKRWLETEEYIESDDPAILAKSEELMKGDRRIKHAVTVFYDFVSSGVAYKPYKGKTSAVTALKLREASCNGKNRLLVALCRSQGIPARIAGGLVLSKKKREEAIT
;
A
#
# COMPACT_ATOMS: atom_id res chain seq x y z
N MET A 1 43.96 46.98 13.45
CA MET A 1 43.57 45.56 13.23
C MET A 1 42.90 44.87 14.43
N LYS A 2 42.33 45.57 15.43
CA LYS A 2 41.75 44.94 16.65
C LYS A 2 40.23 45.12 16.85
N GLY A 3 39.62 46.11 16.20
CA GLY A 3 38.18 46.41 16.33
C GLY A 3 37.22 45.31 15.86
N PRO A 4 37.38 44.74 14.65
CA PRO A 4 36.42 43.75 14.14
C PRO A 4 36.53 42.40 14.87
N PHE A 5 37.72 42.05 15.36
CA PHE A 5 37.96 40.79 16.07
C PHE A 5 37.34 40.80 17.47
N LEU A 6 37.41 41.94 18.16
CA LEU A 6 36.77 42.12 19.47
C LEU A 6 35.25 42.10 19.34
N ALA A 7 34.69 42.76 18.32
CA ALA A 7 33.26 42.72 18.05
C ALA A 7 32.76 41.30 17.74
N ALA A 8 33.51 40.53 16.93
CA ALA A 8 33.18 39.14 16.63
C ALA A 8 33.24 38.24 17.88
N LEU A 9 34.24 38.43 18.74
CA LEU A 9 34.38 37.68 19.99
C LEU A 9 33.23 37.98 20.96
N VAL A 10 32.83 39.25 21.09
CA VAL A 10 31.69 39.67 21.91
C VAL A 10 30.39 39.07 21.36
N LEU A 11 30.19 39.10 20.04
CA LEU A 11 28.99 38.52 19.45
C LEU A 11 28.90 37.01 19.70
N PHE A 12 30.01 36.29 19.51
CA PHE A 12 30.10 34.85 19.73
C PHE A 12 29.88 34.45 21.19
N THR A 13 30.45 35.20 22.13
CA THR A 13 30.27 34.93 23.56
C THR A 13 28.83 35.19 24.01
N ILE A 14 28.16 36.21 23.47
CA ILE A 14 26.75 36.47 23.73
C ILE A 14 25.87 35.34 23.19
N THR A 15 26.08 34.89 21.93
CA THR A 15 25.30 33.77 21.39
C THR A 15 25.55 32.48 22.16
N ALA A 16 26.80 32.18 22.52
CA ALA A 16 27.13 31.01 23.33
C ALA A 16 26.45 31.08 24.71
N ALA A 17 26.50 32.23 25.38
CA ALA A 17 25.84 32.42 26.67
C ALA A 17 24.32 32.27 26.58
N ILE A 18 23.68 32.77 25.51
CA ILE A 18 22.23 32.60 25.27
C ILE A 18 21.89 31.12 25.08
N VAL A 19 22.69 30.38 24.31
CA VAL A 19 22.47 28.93 24.09
C VAL A 19 22.60 28.16 25.41
N VAL A 20 23.66 28.42 26.18
CA VAL A 20 23.86 27.78 27.50
C VAL A 20 22.73 28.12 28.46
N TYR A 21 22.31 29.38 28.53
CA TYR A 21 21.20 29.81 29.38
C TYR A 21 19.88 29.11 28.99
N LYS A 22 19.59 29.01 27.68
CA LYS A 22 18.40 28.30 27.20
C LYS A 22 18.43 26.81 27.59
N VAL A 23 19.56 26.15 27.41
CA VAL A 23 19.69 24.70 27.69
C VAL A 23 19.63 24.39 29.19
N TYR A 24 20.33 25.17 30.03
CA TYR A 24 20.49 24.82 31.45
C TYR A 24 19.52 25.53 32.40
N ALA A 25 19.04 26.74 32.06
CA ALA A 25 18.15 27.51 32.94
C ALA A 25 16.68 27.46 32.50
N LEU A 26 16.41 27.29 31.20
CA LEU A 26 15.05 27.22 30.65
C LEU A 26 14.64 25.79 30.27
N ASP A 27 15.47 24.79 30.62
CA ASP A 27 15.24 23.36 30.37
C ASP A 27 14.90 23.05 28.90
N TYR A 28 15.46 23.84 27.96
CA TYR A 28 15.37 23.51 26.54
C TYR A 28 16.21 22.26 26.31
N HIS A 29 15.55 21.11 26.19
CA HIS A 29 16.16 19.96 25.58
C HIS A 29 16.52 20.35 24.14
N MET A 30 17.81 20.24 23.77
CA MET A 30 18.15 20.16 22.36
C MET A 30 17.33 19.00 21.84
N ALA A 31 16.34 19.29 20.99
CA ALA A 31 15.62 18.25 20.27
C ALA A 31 16.70 17.53 19.47
N MET A 32 17.19 16.41 20.01
CA MET A 32 17.73 15.34 19.19
C MET A 32 16.67 15.18 18.11
N ILE A 33 17.05 15.42 16.86
CA ILE A 33 16.20 15.08 15.73
C ILE A 33 16.16 13.56 15.79
N ASP A 34 15.29 13.02 16.62
CA ASP A 34 14.97 11.60 16.59
C ASP A 34 14.49 11.38 15.17
N GLU A 35 15.20 10.51 14.45
CA GLU A 35 14.73 10.07 13.14
C GLU A 35 13.33 9.50 13.35
N GLU A 36 12.31 10.25 12.94
CA GLU A 36 10.94 9.77 13.13
C GLU A 36 10.83 8.36 12.52
N PRO A 37 10.42 7.34 13.29
CA PRO A 37 10.46 5.96 12.83
C PRO A 37 9.66 5.82 11.54
N GLY A 38 10.29 5.28 10.51
CA GLY A 38 9.69 5.17 9.19
C GLY A 38 10.55 4.35 8.24
N HIS A 39 9.94 3.88 7.18
CA HIS A 39 10.57 3.03 6.17
C HIS A 39 10.89 3.85 4.93
N TYR A 40 12.15 3.83 4.50
CA TYR A 40 12.52 4.33 3.19
C TYR A 40 12.26 3.23 2.15
N VAL A 41 11.39 3.52 1.20
CA VAL A 41 11.04 2.62 0.10
C VAL A 41 11.62 3.17 -1.19
N ARG A 42 12.30 2.31 -1.95
CA ARG A 42 12.79 2.62 -3.29
C ARG A 42 12.33 1.52 -4.25
N LEU A 43 11.43 1.89 -5.15
CA LEU A 43 10.95 1.05 -6.23
C LEU A 43 11.79 1.36 -7.47
N VAL A 44 12.49 0.36 -7.99
CA VAL A 44 13.29 0.46 -9.22
C VAL A 44 12.67 -0.46 -10.25
N MET A 45 12.19 0.11 -11.33
CA MET A 45 11.60 -0.61 -12.45
C MET A 45 12.53 -0.47 -13.64
N THR A 46 13.12 -1.59 -14.05
CA THR A 46 14.01 -1.66 -15.20
C THR A 46 13.27 -2.33 -16.36
N MET A 47 13.37 -1.74 -17.55
CA MET A 47 12.71 -2.24 -18.74
C MET A 47 13.60 -2.10 -19.98
N ILE A 48 13.42 -3.02 -20.92
CA ILE A 48 14.11 -3.02 -22.20
C ILE A 48 13.04 -3.09 -23.29
N SER A 49 12.99 -2.08 -24.15
CA SER A 49 12.07 -2.10 -25.29
C SER A 49 12.51 -3.15 -26.31
N LYS A 50 11.61 -4.05 -26.72
CA LYS A 50 11.83 -4.96 -27.85
C LYS A 50 11.54 -4.31 -29.21
N SER A 51 10.85 -3.17 -29.21
CA SER A 51 10.43 -2.44 -30.40
C SER A 51 10.56 -0.95 -30.13
N PRO A 52 11.63 -0.29 -30.60
CA PRO A 52 11.94 1.11 -30.25
C PRO A 52 10.80 2.09 -30.57
N ASP A 53 10.02 1.81 -31.62
CA ASP A 53 8.97 2.69 -32.10
C ASP A 53 7.63 2.51 -31.35
N SER A 54 7.54 1.55 -30.42
CA SER A 54 6.33 1.34 -29.62
C SER A 54 6.39 2.14 -28.32
N PRO A 55 5.35 2.93 -27.99
CA PRO A 55 5.29 3.63 -26.72
C PRO A 55 5.25 2.63 -25.55
N ILE A 56 5.94 2.97 -24.47
CA ILE A 56 5.92 2.20 -23.23
C ILE A 56 5.06 2.97 -22.22
N ASN A 57 4.03 2.31 -21.72
CA ASN A 57 3.20 2.80 -20.63
C ASN A 57 3.43 1.94 -19.38
N VAL A 58 3.77 2.57 -18.27
CA VAL A 58 3.94 1.91 -16.97
C VAL A 58 2.99 2.56 -15.97
N HIS A 59 2.16 1.73 -15.35
CA HIS A 59 1.21 2.16 -14.33
C HIS A 59 1.69 1.71 -12.96
N VAL A 60 1.80 2.66 -12.02
CA VAL A 60 2.25 2.38 -10.66
C VAL A 60 1.25 2.95 -9.66
N THR A 61 0.63 2.08 -8.87
CA THR A 61 -0.17 2.52 -7.72
C THR A 61 0.76 3.11 -6.66
N LEU A 62 0.54 4.38 -6.33
CA LEU A 62 1.30 5.12 -5.34
C LEU A 62 0.72 4.91 -3.93
N PRO A 63 1.54 4.97 -2.87
CA PRO A 63 1.05 4.88 -1.51
C PRO A 63 0.10 6.03 -1.18
N LEU A 64 -0.91 5.74 -0.37
CA LEU A 64 -1.87 6.72 0.13
C LEU A 64 -1.41 7.30 1.46
N GLU A 65 -1.88 8.50 1.78
CA GLU A 65 -1.80 9.10 3.11
C GLU A 65 -3.16 8.96 3.80
N ASP A 66 -3.17 8.42 5.02
CA ASP A 66 -4.35 8.27 5.87
C ASP A 66 -3.98 8.32 7.36
N GLU A 67 -4.96 8.07 8.24
CA GLU A 67 -4.77 8.08 9.70
C GLU A 67 -3.71 7.10 10.22
N ARG A 68 -3.29 6.14 9.39
CA ARG A 68 -2.34 5.07 9.74
C ARG A 68 -1.07 5.10 8.92
N GLN A 69 -1.00 5.92 7.88
CA GLN A 69 0.14 5.99 7.00
C GLN A 69 0.40 7.42 6.57
N THR A 70 1.60 7.92 6.85
CA THR A 70 2.07 9.22 6.39
C THR A 70 3.17 9.04 5.35
N ILE A 71 3.02 9.69 4.20
CA ILE A 71 3.99 9.61 3.10
C ILE A 71 4.75 10.94 3.00
N ARG A 72 6.07 10.85 2.93
CA ARG A 72 6.98 12.01 2.90
C ARG A 72 8.07 11.79 1.86
N LYS A 73 8.62 12.91 1.36
CA LYS A 73 9.79 12.92 0.46
C LYS A 73 9.63 12.00 -0.75
N GLU A 74 8.49 12.13 -1.45
CA GLU A 74 8.28 11.45 -2.73
C GLU A 74 9.27 12.00 -3.76
N ILE A 75 10.04 11.12 -4.39
CA ILE A 75 11.04 11.46 -5.41
C ILE A 75 10.83 10.55 -6.61
N TYR A 76 10.71 11.15 -7.78
CA TYR A 76 10.60 10.48 -9.07
C TYR A 76 11.91 10.72 -9.84
N ARG A 77 12.50 9.65 -10.36
CA ARG A 77 13.59 9.72 -11.33
C ARG A 77 13.22 8.84 -12.50
N GLU A 78 13.07 9.46 -13.66
CA GLU A 78 12.46 8.86 -14.82
C GLU A 78 13.27 9.26 -16.05
N GLU A 79 14.05 8.32 -16.57
CA GLU A 79 14.91 8.56 -17.73
C GLU A 79 14.09 8.32 -19.00
N GLY A 80 13.82 9.38 -19.77
CA GLY A 80 13.10 9.29 -21.04
C GLY A 80 11.57 9.09 -20.90
N PHE A 81 11.02 9.18 -19.68
CA PHE A 81 9.58 9.16 -19.45
C PHE A 81 9.09 10.52 -18.99
N VAL A 82 7.80 10.76 -19.22
CA VAL A 82 7.01 11.78 -18.52
C VAL A 82 5.94 11.06 -17.72
N HIS A 83 5.56 11.60 -16.56
CA HIS A 83 4.46 11.04 -15.78
C HIS A 83 3.37 12.05 -15.47
N ASP A 84 2.15 11.52 -15.38
CA ASP A 84 0.99 12.17 -14.77
C ASP A 84 0.49 11.31 -13.59
N ILE A 85 -0.23 11.95 -12.67
CA ILE A 85 -0.85 11.24 -11.54
C ILE A 85 -2.35 11.41 -11.63
N GLU A 86 -3.06 10.29 -11.71
CA GLU A 86 -4.51 10.22 -11.74
C GLU A 86 -5.06 9.56 -10.48
N TRP A 87 -6.32 9.86 -10.16
CA TRP A 87 -7.05 9.21 -9.08
C TRP A 87 -8.11 8.27 -9.65
N GLU A 88 -8.02 6.99 -9.28
CA GLU A 88 -8.96 5.95 -9.73
C GLU A 88 -9.34 5.06 -8.54
N ASP A 89 -10.65 4.90 -8.29
CA ASP A 89 -11.19 4.04 -7.22
C ASP A 89 -10.54 4.27 -5.83
N GLY A 90 -10.20 5.54 -5.56
CA GLY A 90 -9.56 6.00 -4.32
C GLY A 90 -8.06 5.71 -4.23
N ASN A 91 -7.41 5.36 -5.34
CA ASN A 91 -5.96 5.16 -5.44
C ASN A 91 -5.32 6.28 -6.27
N ARG A 92 -4.08 6.64 -5.92
CA ARG A 92 -3.21 7.46 -6.78
C ARG A 92 -2.47 6.52 -7.74
N ILE A 93 -2.51 6.81 -9.02
CA ILE A 93 -1.81 6.04 -10.06
C ILE A 93 -0.86 6.97 -10.80
N ALA A 94 0.43 6.65 -10.80
CA ALA A 94 1.40 7.30 -11.68
C ALA A 94 1.41 6.58 -13.03
N ASN A 95 1.12 7.33 -14.09
CA ASN A 95 1.14 6.88 -15.47
C ASN A 95 2.41 7.39 -16.14
N PHE A 96 3.43 6.55 -16.26
CA PHE A 96 4.68 6.90 -16.96
C PHE A 96 4.54 6.55 -18.44
N ARG A 97 4.83 7.51 -19.31
CA ARG A 97 4.77 7.35 -20.76
C ARG A 97 6.13 7.71 -21.37
N GLY A 98 6.66 6.81 -22.19
CA GLY A 98 7.93 6.99 -22.88
C GLY A 98 7.82 6.57 -24.33
N GLU A 99 8.41 7.36 -25.22
CA GLU A 99 8.39 7.15 -26.66
C GLU A 99 9.83 7.03 -27.19
N ASN A 100 10.03 6.24 -28.26
CA ASN A 100 11.33 6.12 -28.94
C ASN A 100 12.48 5.69 -28.02
N LEU A 101 12.18 4.89 -26.99
CA LEU A 101 13.14 4.46 -25.98
C LEU A 101 14.08 3.39 -26.52
N LYS A 102 15.39 3.62 -26.37
CA LYS A 102 16.46 2.71 -26.81
C LYS A 102 17.26 2.21 -25.61
N GLY A 103 17.66 0.95 -25.65
CA GLY A 103 18.43 0.32 -24.58
C GLY A 103 17.61 0.06 -23.32
N GLU A 104 18.30 -0.14 -22.21
CA GLU A 104 17.70 -0.29 -20.90
C GLU A 104 17.27 1.07 -20.36
N GLN A 105 16.06 1.14 -19.83
CA GLN A 105 15.50 2.33 -19.20
C GLN A 105 15.10 2.01 -17.76
N SER A 106 15.17 3.01 -16.90
CA SER A 106 14.80 2.85 -15.49
C SER A 106 13.88 3.95 -14.99
N ILE A 107 12.89 3.54 -14.20
CA ILE A 107 12.05 4.44 -13.40
C ILE A 107 12.32 4.12 -11.94
N THR A 108 12.80 5.10 -11.19
CA THR A 108 12.95 5.03 -9.74
C THR A 108 11.90 5.93 -9.09
N TYR A 109 11.04 5.34 -8.27
CA TYR A 109 10.16 6.06 -7.36
C TYR A 109 10.56 5.73 -5.92
N SER A 110 10.79 6.75 -5.11
CA SER A 110 11.10 6.57 -3.68
C SER A 110 10.30 7.48 -2.78
N PHE A 111 10.08 7.01 -1.56
CA PHE A 111 9.33 7.73 -0.54
C PHE A 111 9.72 7.24 0.86
N ARG A 112 9.41 8.03 1.88
CA ARG A 112 9.44 7.62 3.29
C ARG A 112 8.01 7.39 3.76
N ALA A 113 7.74 6.20 4.27
CA ALA A 113 6.46 5.84 4.86
C ALA A 113 6.58 5.68 6.38
N GLN A 114 5.72 6.37 7.10
CA GLN A 114 5.54 6.19 8.54
C GLN A 114 4.21 5.51 8.75
N THR A 115 4.18 4.40 9.47
CA THR A 115 2.98 3.59 9.65
C THR A 115 2.64 3.39 11.11
N SER A 116 1.35 3.35 11.42
CA SER A 116 0.83 3.03 12.75
C SER A 116 -0.16 1.86 12.66
N SER A 117 -0.12 0.98 13.65
CA SER A 117 -1.06 -0.15 13.70
C SER A 117 -2.38 0.27 14.31
N MET A 118 -3.49 -0.13 13.70
CA MET A 118 -4.83 0.04 14.25
C MET A 118 -5.53 -1.31 14.37
N LYS A 119 -6.23 -1.52 15.48
CA LYS A 119 -7.05 -2.72 15.71
C LYS A 119 -8.52 -2.34 15.68
N PHE A 120 -9.32 -3.14 14.99
CA PHE A 120 -10.77 -3.00 14.95
C PHE A 120 -11.42 -4.20 15.63
N ASN A 121 -12.38 -3.91 16.49
CA ASN A 121 -13.27 -4.93 17.04
C ASN A 121 -14.51 -4.98 16.16
N LEU A 122 -14.75 -6.14 15.53
CA LEU A 122 -15.96 -6.33 14.74
C LEU A 122 -17.17 -6.44 15.67
N PRO A 123 -18.27 -5.72 15.41
CA PRO A 123 -19.47 -5.79 16.24
C PRO A 123 -20.12 -7.18 16.16
N GLU A 124 -20.52 -7.74 17.31
CA GLU A 124 -21.03 -9.12 17.40
C GLU A 124 -22.41 -9.30 16.76
N ALA A 125 -23.29 -8.31 16.89
CA ALA A 125 -24.70 -8.42 16.53
C ALA A 125 -25.05 -7.77 15.18
N THR A 126 -24.10 -7.13 14.50
CA THR A 126 -24.38 -6.41 13.26
C THR A 126 -24.65 -7.39 12.13
N ILE A 127 -25.86 -7.31 11.57
CA ILE A 127 -26.29 -8.08 10.40
C ILE A 127 -25.88 -7.37 9.11
N ILE A 128 -25.65 -8.15 8.05
CA ILE A 128 -25.41 -7.62 6.71
C ILE A 128 -26.70 -6.93 6.22
N PRO A 129 -26.65 -5.62 5.91
CA PRO A 129 -27.84 -4.89 5.49
C PRO A 129 -28.37 -5.40 4.16
N ALA A 130 -29.69 -5.34 3.96
CA ALA A 130 -30.32 -5.73 2.70
C ALA A 130 -29.93 -4.79 1.54
N THR A 131 -29.61 -3.53 1.86
CA THR A 131 -29.22 -2.50 0.90
C THR A 131 -27.98 -1.77 1.40
N SER A 132 -27.01 -1.57 0.51
CA SER A 132 -25.84 -0.75 0.82
C SER A 132 -26.01 0.70 0.36
N PRO A 133 -25.41 1.67 1.10
CA PRO A 133 -25.28 3.06 0.66
C PRO A 133 -24.73 3.19 -0.78
N SER A 134 -25.14 4.23 -1.50
CA SER A 134 -24.76 4.44 -2.90
C SER A 134 -23.24 4.50 -3.12
N ASN A 135 -22.50 5.10 -2.18
CA ASN A 135 -21.03 5.19 -2.22
C ASN A 135 -20.31 3.85 -2.03
N LEU A 136 -21.02 2.78 -1.63
CA LEU A 136 -20.45 1.44 -1.48
C LEU A 136 -20.83 0.49 -2.61
N LYS A 137 -21.72 0.89 -3.53
CA LYS A 137 -22.21 0.04 -4.63
C LYS A 137 -21.09 -0.48 -5.52
N ARG A 138 -20.13 0.38 -5.88
CA ARG A 138 -18.96 -0.01 -6.68
C ARG A 138 -18.21 -1.21 -6.09
N TRP A 139 -18.15 -1.31 -4.76
CA TRP A 139 -17.46 -2.38 -4.04
C TRP A 139 -18.30 -3.64 -3.83
N LEU A 140 -19.49 -3.71 -4.42
CA LEU A 140 -20.36 -4.88 -4.49
C LEU A 140 -20.42 -5.48 -5.89
N GLU A 141 -20.00 -4.72 -6.90
CA GLU A 141 -20.07 -5.14 -8.30
C GLU A 141 -19.08 -6.27 -8.60
N THR A 142 -19.50 -7.15 -9.51
CA THR A 142 -18.62 -8.13 -10.14
C THR A 142 -17.61 -7.40 -11.04
N GLU A 143 -16.40 -7.92 -11.14
CA GLU A 143 -15.37 -7.36 -12.03
C GLU A 143 -14.41 -8.44 -12.52
N GLU A 144 -13.49 -8.07 -13.43
CA GLU A 144 -12.52 -9.02 -13.98
C GLU A 144 -11.77 -9.74 -12.85
N TYR A 145 -11.83 -11.09 -12.87
CA TYR A 145 -11.25 -11.99 -11.87
C TYR A 145 -11.90 -12.01 -10.48
N ILE A 146 -12.97 -11.24 -10.24
CA ILE A 146 -13.76 -11.23 -8.99
C ILE A 146 -15.23 -11.47 -9.37
N GLU A 147 -15.53 -12.70 -9.81
CA GLU A 147 -16.84 -13.08 -10.33
C GLU A 147 -17.85 -13.33 -9.19
N SER A 148 -18.22 -12.28 -8.44
CA SER A 148 -19.06 -12.40 -7.23
C SER A 148 -20.51 -12.81 -7.48
N ASP A 149 -20.97 -12.68 -8.72
CA ASP A 149 -22.28 -13.13 -9.21
C ASP A 149 -22.24 -14.54 -9.82
N ASP A 150 -21.08 -15.20 -9.87
CA ASP A 150 -20.98 -16.56 -10.36
C ASP A 150 -21.74 -17.54 -9.44
N PRO A 151 -22.57 -18.45 -10.00
CA PRO A 151 -23.34 -19.40 -9.20
C PRO A 151 -22.52 -20.26 -8.24
N ALA A 152 -21.26 -20.58 -8.58
CA ALA A 152 -20.40 -21.36 -7.70
C ALA A 152 -19.93 -20.53 -6.47
N ILE A 153 -19.69 -19.24 -6.65
CA ILE A 153 -19.35 -18.33 -5.55
C ILE A 153 -20.56 -18.12 -4.64
N LEU A 154 -21.74 -17.86 -5.22
CA LEU A 154 -23.00 -17.73 -4.48
C LEU A 154 -23.28 -18.97 -3.64
N ALA A 155 -23.34 -20.15 -4.28
CA ALA A 155 -23.58 -21.41 -3.59
C ALA A 155 -22.56 -21.67 -2.48
N LYS A 156 -21.27 -21.36 -2.72
CA LYS A 156 -20.26 -21.55 -1.70
C LYS A 156 -20.40 -20.59 -0.52
N SER A 157 -20.72 -19.34 -0.78
CA SER A 157 -20.94 -18.33 0.27
C SER A 157 -22.14 -18.68 1.15
N GLU A 158 -23.23 -19.17 0.57
CA GLU A 158 -24.42 -19.64 1.30
C GLU A 158 -24.12 -20.87 2.17
N GLU A 159 -23.41 -21.86 1.61
CA GLU A 159 -22.98 -23.06 2.32
C GLU A 159 -22.15 -22.72 3.58
N LEU A 160 -21.20 -21.79 3.44
CA LEU A 160 -20.33 -21.37 4.54
C LEU A 160 -21.09 -20.57 5.61
N MET A 161 -22.04 -19.72 5.21
CA MET A 161 -22.81 -18.90 6.14
C MET A 161 -23.79 -19.71 6.98
N LYS A 162 -24.34 -20.82 6.47
CA LYS A 162 -25.35 -21.65 7.17
C LYS A 162 -26.54 -20.83 7.70
N GLY A 163 -26.93 -19.80 6.95
CA GLY A 163 -28.04 -18.90 7.29
C GLY A 163 -27.71 -17.79 8.31
N ASP A 164 -26.51 -17.75 8.89
CA ASP A 164 -26.14 -16.68 9.81
C ASP A 164 -25.66 -15.42 9.06
N ARG A 165 -26.47 -14.36 9.14
CA ARG A 165 -26.30 -13.09 8.43
C ARG A 165 -25.42 -12.07 9.18
N ARG A 166 -24.79 -12.42 10.30
CA ARG A 166 -23.91 -11.51 11.04
C ARG A 166 -22.62 -11.24 10.24
N ILE A 167 -22.22 -9.97 10.14
CA ILE A 167 -21.02 -9.56 9.38
C ILE A 167 -19.77 -10.25 9.91
N LYS A 168 -19.61 -10.28 11.24
CA LYS A 168 -18.47 -10.94 11.89
C LYS A 168 -18.40 -12.42 11.53
N HIS A 169 -19.55 -13.12 11.56
CA HIS A 169 -19.62 -14.54 11.18
C HIS A 169 -19.21 -14.73 9.72
N ALA A 170 -19.82 -14.00 8.79
CA ALA A 170 -19.54 -14.10 7.36
C ALA A 170 -18.05 -13.88 7.04
N VAL A 171 -17.45 -12.79 7.53
CA VAL A 171 -16.03 -12.50 7.29
C VAL A 171 -15.12 -13.57 7.88
N THR A 172 -15.46 -14.10 9.06
CA THR A 172 -14.68 -15.16 9.72
C THR A 172 -14.72 -16.45 8.91
N VAL A 173 -15.91 -16.96 8.55
CA VAL A 173 -16.02 -18.24 7.83
C VAL A 173 -15.45 -18.16 6.41
N PHE A 174 -15.55 -17.01 5.74
CA PHE A 174 -14.93 -16.82 4.42
C PHE A 174 -13.40 -16.73 4.53
N TYR A 175 -12.89 -16.01 5.53
CA TYR A 175 -11.46 -15.94 5.78
C TYR A 175 -10.88 -17.31 6.12
N ASP A 176 -11.51 -18.08 7.01
CA ASP A 176 -11.07 -19.41 7.41
C ASP A 176 -11.09 -20.38 6.21
N PHE A 177 -12.14 -20.32 5.40
CA PHE A 177 -12.25 -21.11 4.19
C PHE A 177 -11.14 -20.81 3.17
N VAL A 178 -10.85 -19.53 2.93
CA VAL A 178 -9.80 -19.13 1.97
C VAL A 178 -8.42 -19.40 2.54
N SER A 179 -8.17 -19.08 3.81
CA SER A 179 -6.87 -19.22 4.45
C SER A 179 -6.45 -20.69 4.55
N SER A 180 -7.34 -21.56 5.07
CA SER A 180 -7.05 -22.97 5.33
C SER A 180 -7.52 -23.91 4.23
N GLY A 181 -8.61 -23.59 3.53
CA GLY A 181 -9.22 -24.46 2.52
C GLY A 181 -8.68 -24.28 1.10
N VAL A 182 -7.84 -23.27 0.85
CA VAL A 182 -7.21 -23.02 -0.45
C VAL A 182 -5.69 -23.02 -0.28
N ALA A 183 -4.99 -23.96 -0.89
CA ALA A 183 -3.55 -24.09 -0.76
C ALA A 183 -2.83 -22.92 -1.45
N TYR A 184 -1.74 -22.45 -0.84
CA TYR A 184 -0.91 -21.44 -1.48
C TYR A 184 -0.04 -22.09 -2.56
N LYS A 185 -0.12 -21.57 -3.80
CA LYS A 185 0.82 -21.89 -4.88
C LYS A 185 1.37 -20.61 -5.51
N PRO A 186 2.70 -20.49 -5.67
CA PRO A 186 3.31 -19.33 -6.31
C PRO A 186 3.11 -19.40 -7.83
N TYR A 187 1.88 -19.14 -8.27
CA TYR A 187 1.53 -19.05 -9.69
C TYR A 187 1.75 -17.62 -10.19
N LYS A 188 2.40 -17.47 -11.34
CA LYS A 188 2.70 -16.17 -11.97
C LYS A 188 1.57 -15.65 -12.87
N GLY A 189 0.60 -16.48 -13.24
CA GLY A 189 -0.54 -16.07 -14.07
C GLY A 189 -1.71 -15.51 -13.25
N LYS A 190 -2.75 -15.05 -13.96
CA LYS A 190 -3.94 -14.47 -13.33
C LYS A 190 -4.90 -15.59 -12.91
N THR A 191 -5.02 -15.84 -11.61
CA THR A 191 -6.04 -16.74 -11.04
C THR A 191 -7.28 -15.93 -10.67
N SER A 192 -8.44 -16.28 -11.22
CA SER A 192 -9.73 -15.67 -10.87
C SER A 192 -10.31 -16.23 -9.57
N ALA A 193 -11.34 -15.59 -9.01
CA ALA A 193 -12.03 -16.07 -7.82
C ALA A 193 -12.64 -17.46 -8.05
N VAL A 194 -13.37 -17.62 -9.17
CA VAL A 194 -13.97 -18.92 -9.56
C VAL A 194 -12.90 -19.99 -9.78
N THR A 195 -11.78 -19.62 -10.41
CA THR A 195 -10.66 -20.54 -10.62
C THR A 195 -10.03 -20.98 -9.29
N ALA A 196 -9.78 -20.04 -8.38
CA ALA A 196 -9.25 -20.33 -7.05
C ALA A 196 -10.19 -21.22 -6.24
N LEU A 197 -11.51 -21.00 -6.36
CA LEU A 197 -12.53 -21.85 -5.74
C LEU A 197 -12.47 -23.28 -6.27
N LYS A 198 -12.48 -23.45 -7.60
CA LYS A 198 -12.51 -24.76 -8.26
C LYS A 198 -11.23 -25.56 -8.03
N LEU A 199 -10.07 -24.92 -8.16
CA LEU A 199 -8.78 -25.60 -8.00
C LEU A 199 -8.40 -25.85 -6.55
N ARG A 200 -8.96 -25.06 -5.61
CA ARG A 200 -8.57 -25.06 -4.19
C ARG A 200 -7.08 -24.74 -4.00
N GLU A 201 -6.49 -24.03 -4.96
CA GLU A 201 -5.10 -23.63 -4.98
C GLU A 201 -4.95 -22.27 -5.67
N ALA A 202 -4.19 -21.34 -5.07
CA ALA A 202 -3.97 -20.02 -5.64
C ALA A 202 -2.74 -19.30 -5.04
N SER A 203 -2.24 -18.31 -5.77
CA SER A 203 -1.31 -17.31 -5.21
C SER A 203 -2.05 -16.34 -4.28
N CYS A 204 -1.33 -15.40 -3.64
CA CYS A 204 -1.94 -14.36 -2.81
C CYS A 204 -3.05 -13.60 -3.55
N ASN A 205 -2.86 -13.32 -4.84
CA ASN A 205 -3.85 -12.63 -5.68
C ASN A 205 -5.14 -13.45 -5.84
N GLY A 206 -5.04 -14.74 -6.17
CA GLY A 206 -6.24 -15.58 -6.34
C GLY A 206 -6.98 -15.81 -5.02
N LYS A 207 -6.25 -15.98 -3.91
CA LYS A 207 -6.86 -16.07 -2.57
C LYS A 207 -7.61 -14.79 -2.19
N ASN A 208 -6.99 -13.61 -2.40
CA ASN A 208 -7.63 -12.33 -2.14
C ASN A 208 -8.88 -12.12 -3.01
N ARG A 209 -8.81 -12.43 -4.31
CA ARG A 209 -9.96 -12.33 -5.22
C ARG A 209 -11.12 -13.22 -4.78
N LEU A 210 -10.85 -14.46 -4.38
CA LEU A 210 -11.87 -15.36 -3.85
C LEU A 210 -12.51 -14.82 -2.57
N LEU A 211 -11.71 -14.32 -1.63
CA LEU A 211 -12.23 -13.72 -0.40
C LEU A 211 -13.15 -12.52 -0.70
N VAL A 212 -12.73 -11.63 -1.60
CA VAL A 212 -13.53 -10.47 -2.02
C VAL A 212 -14.82 -10.93 -2.71
N ALA A 213 -14.76 -11.91 -3.61
CA ALA A 213 -15.93 -12.43 -4.32
C ALA A 213 -16.97 -13.02 -3.35
N LEU A 214 -16.54 -13.80 -2.35
CA LEU A 214 -17.42 -14.37 -1.31
C LEU A 214 -18.08 -13.27 -0.43
N CYS A 215 -17.34 -12.19 -0.12
CA CYS A 215 -17.92 -11.05 0.60
C CYS A 215 -18.98 -10.34 -0.24
N ARG A 216 -18.64 -10.01 -1.50
CA ARG A 216 -19.51 -9.27 -2.41
C ARG A 216 -20.78 -10.05 -2.74
N SER A 217 -20.69 -11.37 -2.93
CA SER A 217 -21.84 -12.24 -3.21
C SER A 217 -22.90 -12.25 -2.11
N GLN A 218 -22.54 -11.82 -0.89
CA GLN A 218 -23.44 -11.77 0.26
C GLN A 218 -23.86 -10.34 0.64
N GLY A 219 -23.48 -9.34 -0.15
CA GLY A 219 -23.81 -7.94 0.07
C GLY A 219 -22.83 -7.21 1.01
N ILE A 220 -21.61 -7.74 1.21
CA ILE A 220 -20.56 -7.10 1.99
C ILE A 220 -19.62 -6.36 1.03
N PRO A 221 -19.58 -5.01 1.04
CA PRO A 221 -18.68 -4.24 0.20
C PRO A 221 -17.22 -4.61 0.51
N ALA A 222 -16.47 -5.00 -0.51
CA ALA A 222 -15.09 -5.47 -0.36
C ALA A 222 -14.23 -5.08 -1.55
N ARG A 223 -12.93 -4.86 -1.30
CA ARG A 223 -11.93 -4.56 -2.34
C ARG A 223 -10.59 -5.18 -2.00
N ILE A 224 -9.75 -5.34 -3.02
CA ILE A 224 -8.37 -5.76 -2.83
C ILE A 224 -7.57 -4.58 -2.30
N ALA A 225 -6.88 -4.78 -1.18
CA ALA A 225 -5.89 -3.84 -0.68
C ALA A 225 -4.49 -4.30 -1.10
N GLY A 226 -3.83 -3.51 -1.96
CA GLY A 226 -2.44 -3.69 -2.33
C GLY A 226 -1.49 -3.05 -1.32
N GLY A 227 -0.27 -3.55 -1.22
CA GLY A 227 0.74 -2.99 -0.33
C GLY A 227 2.08 -3.70 -0.39
N LEU A 228 3.04 -3.20 0.38
CA LEU A 228 4.37 -3.78 0.50
C LEU A 228 4.46 -4.54 1.82
N VAL A 229 4.85 -5.82 1.75
CA VAL A 229 5.12 -6.63 2.94
C VAL A 229 6.56 -6.37 3.38
N LEU A 230 6.71 -5.70 4.51
CA LEU A 230 8.02 -5.44 5.10
C LEU A 230 8.52 -6.70 5.80
N SER A 231 9.52 -7.35 5.20
CA SER A 231 10.23 -8.45 5.86
C SER A 231 11.51 -7.93 6.50
N LYS A 232 11.79 -8.36 7.74
CA LYS A 232 13.09 -8.14 8.38
C LYS A 232 14.13 -9.08 7.75
N LYS A 233 14.51 -8.84 6.50
CA LYS A 233 15.76 -9.43 5.97
C LYS A 233 16.90 -8.52 6.43
N LYS A 234 17.80 -9.04 7.27
CA LYS A 234 19.10 -8.39 7.50
C LYS A 234 19.75 -8.23 6.13
N ARG A 235 20.12 -6.99 5.79
CA ARG A 235 20.98 -6.72 4.64
C ARG A 235 22.36 -7.26 5.04
N GLU A 236 22.73 -8.42 4.54
CA GLU A 236 24.15 -8.79 4.50
C GLU A 236 24.79 -7.83 3.49
N GLU A 237 25.49 -6.84 4.02
CA GLU A 237 26.35 -5.97 3.24
C GLU A 237 27.50 -6.83 2.71
N ALA A 238 27.40 -7.22 1.44
CA ALA A 238 28.55 -7.65 0.68
C ALA A 238 29.42 -6.40 0.42
N ILE A 239 30.29 -6.11 1.37
CA ILE A 239 31.52 -5.36 1.13
C ILE A 239 32.60 -6.41 0.88
N THR A 240 32.92 -6.63 -0.39
CA THR A 240 34.26 -7.04 -0.82
C THR A 240 34.57 -6.28 -2.10
#